data_AF-A0A7Y2AQ57-F1
#
_entry.id   AF-A0A7Y2AQ57-F1
#
_cell.length_a   1.000
_cell.length_b   1.000
_cell.length_c   1.000
_cell.angle_alpha   90.00
_cell.angle_beta   90.00
_cell.angle_gamma   90.00
#
_symmetry.space_group_name_H-M   'P 1'
#
loop_
_entity.id
_entity.type
_entity.pdbx_description
1 polymer ?
#
loop_
_entity_poly.entity_id
_entity_poly.type
_entity_poly.pdbx_seq_one_letter_code
_entity_poly.pdbx_strand_id
1 'polypeptide(L)'
;MKSILAAIVTCLILFGVSAGTTKFFYQPTADEDAVGETRDGAPSISTAAASQQSADHRPTAVPVAFRPDQAVSVEAVLQMSDSIKKMEQQLIDREQRVRKEELRVKLLFDDLATEQDELRAFSEGIDAKVDLLNQLTGTLKTTLDSLDARKAELTTLAKETGSDDESKQTELDNKVNDVKSWFANLEATQAADYLKEFANNGKLEFAATLLQKMPDRQKSKILGAMSDPILVDQLIDALAIRPKK
;
A
#
# COMPACT_ATOMS: atom_id res chain seq x y z
N MET A 1 -10.18 -6.35 -15.86
CA MET A 1 -9.07 -7.25 -16.32
C MET A 1 -7.77 -6.50 -16.61
N LYS A 2 -7.78 -5.38 -17.35
CA LYS A 2 -6.56 -4.61 -17.66
C LYS A 2 -5.85 -4.02 -16.42
N SER A 3 -6.61 -3.62 -15.41
CA SER A 3 -6.09 -3.05 -14.14
C SER A 3 -5.38 -4.08 -13.25
N ILE A 4 -5.87 -5.32 -13.23
CA ILE A 4 -5.24 -6.42 -12.48
C ILE A 4 -3.92 -6.83 -13.14
N LEU A 5 -3.89 -6.87 -14.47
CA LEU A 5 -2.67 -7.17 -15.22
C LEU A 5 -1.61 -6.09 -15.01
N ALA A 6 -2.01 -4.81 -14.98
CA ALA A 6 -1.10 -3.70 -14.69
C ALA A 6 -0.52 -3.80 -13.27
N ALA A 7 -1.34 -4.15 -12.27
CA ALA A 7 -0.89 -4.31 -10.88
C ALA A 7 0.13 -5.45 -10.71
N ILE A 8 -0.07 -6.59 -11.38
CA ILE A 8 0.85 -7.74 -11.34
C ILE A 8 2.20 -7.37 -11.98
N VAL A 9 2.16 -6.65 -13.11
CA VAL A 9 3.39 -6.20 -13.80
C VAL A 9 4.17 -5.19 -12.94
N THR A 10 3.49 -4.26 -12.27
CA THR A 10 4.15 -3.32 -11.35
C THR A 10 4.76 -4.01 -10.13
N CYS A 11 4.10 -5.05 -9.59
CA CYS A 11 4.67 -5.83 -8.48
C CYS A 11 5.91 -6.63 -8.92
N LEU A 12 5.91 -7.20 -10.13
CA LEU A 12 7.08 -7.90 -10.66
C LEU A 12 8.26 -6.96 -10.91
N ILE A 13 8.01 -5.74 -11.38
CA ILE A 13 9.06 -4.73 -11.59
C ILE A 13 9.63 -4.26 -10.25
N LEU A 14 8.79 -3.97 -9.26
CA LEU A 14 9.24 -3.56 -7.92
C LEU A 14 10.05 -4.66 -7.23
N PHE A 15 9.59 -5.92 -7.31
CA PHE A 15 10.31 -7.05 -6.73
C PHE A 15 11.63 -7.34 -7.46
N GLY A 16 11.65 -7.22 -8.81
CA GLY A 16 12.86 -7.40 -9.62
C GLY A 16 13.92 -6.34 -9.35
N VAL A 17 13.52 -5.07 -9.18
CA VAL A 17 14.46 -3.98 -8.84
C VAL A 17 14.99 -4.16 -7.41
N SER A 18 14.13 -4.55 -6.45
CA SER A 18 14.55 -4.80 -5.05
C SER A 18 15.49 -6.00 -4.91
N ALA A 19 15.26 -7.07 -5.67
CA ALA A 19 16.17 -8.22 -5.69
C ALA A 19 17.49 -7.89 -6.41
N GLY A 20 17.45 -7.06 -7.46
CA GLY A 20 18.63 -6.61 -8.21
C GLY A 20 19.55 -5.71 -7.39
N THR A 21 19.01 -4.75 -6.62
CA THR A 21 19.82 -3.90 -5.74
C THR A 21 20.41 -4.69 -4.57
N THR A 22 19.68 -5.68 -4.05
CA THR A 22 20.16 -6.55 -2.96
C THR A 22 21.32 -7.43 -3.43
N LYS A 23 21.25 -8.02 -4.63
CA LYS A 23 22.35 -8.79 -5.24
C LYS A 23 23.55 -7.93 -5.65
N PHE A 24 23.36 -6.65 -5.95
CA PHE A 24 24.44 -5.74 -6.33
C PHE A 24 25.18 -5.18 -5.12
N PHE A 25 24.51 -5.03 -3.97
CA PHE A 25 25.16 -4.64 -2.71
C PHE A 25 25.76 -5.81 -1.92
N TYR A 26 25.22 -7.03 -2.09
CA TYR A 26 25.85 -8.25 -1.59
C TYR A 26 26.79 -8.84 -2.65
N GLN A 27 27.97 -8.24 -2.78
CA GLN A 27 29.12 -9.01 -3.27
C GLN A 27 29.59 -9.91 -2.13
N PRO A 28 29.49 -11.25 -2.25
CA PRO A 28 30.01 -12.14 -1.26
C PRO A 28 31.54 -12.08 -1.35
N THR A 29 32.19 -11.71 -0.24
CA THR A 29 33.52 -12.23 0.02
C THR A 29 33.42 -13.74 -0.06
N ALA A 30 34.17 -14.33 -0.99
CA ALA A 30 34.35 -15.77 -1.07
C ALA A 30 34.82 -16.25 0.30
N ASP A 31 33.93 -16.94 1.01
CA ASP A 31 34.19 -18.20 1.70
C ASP A 31 32.91 -18.63 2.40
N GLU A 32 32.80 -19.95 2.52
CA GLU A 32 31.79 -20.74 3.24
C GLU A 32 30.66 -21.33 2.40
N ASP A 33 30.95 -22.60 2.12
CA ASP A 33 30.15 -23.64 1.52
C ASP A 33 28.76 -23.82 2.11
N ALA A 34 27.92 -24.34 1.24
CA ALA A 34 26.62 -24.91 1.50
C ALA A 34 26.63 -26.03 2.55
N VAL A 35 25.76 -25.92 3.55
CA VAL A 35 24.97 -27.02 4.18
C VAL A 35 23.76 -26.31 4.84
N GLY A 36 22.49 -26.56 4.53
CA GLY A 36 21.79 -27.85 4.56
C GLY A 36 21.02 -28.00 5.89
N GLU A 37 19.82 -27.41 5.96
CA GLU A 37 18.59 -27.91 6.60
C GLU A 37 18.66 -28.90 7.79
N THR A 38 18.24 -28.50 9.01
CA THR A 38 17.15 -29.16 9.79
C THR A 38 16.84 -28.54 11.18
N ARG A 39 15.52 -28.50 11.43
CA ARG A 39 14.64 -28.36 12.62
C ARG A 39 15.10 -28.68 14.06
N ASP A 40 14.38 -27.97 14.96
CA ASP A 40 13.76 -28.36 16.25
C ASP A 40 14.58 -28.41 17.57
N GLY A 41 14.14 -27.58 18.54
CA GLY A 41 13.52 -28.11 19.77
C GLY A 41 14.33 -28.21 21.08
N ALA A 42 14.29 -27.14 21.88
CA ALA A 42 14.18 -27.11 23.36
C ALA A 42 15.34 -27.62 24.28
N PRO A 43 15.42 -27.10 25.53
CA PRO A 43 16.64 -27.10 26.35
C PRO A 43 16.67 -28.25 27.39
N SER A 44 17.86 -28.67 27.80
CA SER A 44 18.04 -29.58 28.94
C SER A 44 19.07 -29.03 29.93
N ILE A 45 18.56 -28.72 31.12
CA ILE A 45 19.31 -28.50 32.36
C ILE A 45 19.29 -29.82 33.13
N SER A 46 20.45 -30.33 33.54
CA SER A 46 20.71 -30.91 34.88
C SER A 46 22.14 -31.45 34.95
N THR A 47 23.04 -30.79 35.69
CA THR A 47 23.48 -31.13 37.06
C THR A 47 24.08 -32.53 37.28
N ALA A 48 25.39 -32.50 37.60
CA ALA A 48 26.03 -33.10 38.79
C ALA A 48 27.21 -34.04 38.47
N ALA A 49 28.43 -33.55 38.73
CA ALA A 49 29.44 -34.24 39.53
C ALA A 49 30.63 -33.30 39.78
N ALA A 50 30.77 -32.86 41.03
CA ALA A 50 32.03 -32.41 41.63
C ALA A 50 33.03 -33.59 41.62
N SER A 51 34.36 -33.49 41.66
CA SER A 51 35.26 -32.49 42.24
C SER A 51 36.68 -32.79 41.71
N GLN A 52 37.55 -31.79 41.73
CA GLN A 52 39.02 -31.79 41.91
C GLN A 52 39.67 -30.81 40.92
N GLN A 53 40.01 -29.60 41.37
CA GLN A 53 41.28 -29.28 42.04
C GLN A 53 42.29 -28.79 41.00
N SER A 54 42.42 -27.47 40.88
CA SER A 54 43.67 -26.74 41.15
C SER A 54 43.54 -25.32 40.66
N ALA A 55 43.84 -24.40 41.58
CA ALA A 55 43.97 -22.98 41.35
C ALA A 55 45.04 -22.69 40.29
N ASP A 56 44.73 -21.78 39.36
CA ASP A 56 45.76 -21.07 38.61
C ASP A 56 45.41 -19.58 38.58
N HIS A 57 45.53 -18.98 39.77
CA HIS A 57 45.66 -17.53 39.90
C HIS A 57 47.03 -17.14 39.36
N ARG A 58 47.07 -16.69 38.11
CA ARG A 58 48.20 -15.94 37.55
C ARG A 58 48.52 -14.78 38.49
N PRO A 59 49.70 -14.73 39.13
CA PRO A 59 50.09 -13.56 39.87
C PRO A 59 50.41 -12.43 38.88
N THR A 60 49.66 -11.35 39.01
CA THR A 60 50.04 -10.01 38.55
C THR A 60 51.44 -9.70 39.04
N ALA A 61 52.40 -9.64 38.10
CA ALA A 61 53.75 -9.19 38.36
C ALA A 61 53.72 -7.71 38.77
N VAL A 62 53.72 -7.47 40.08
CA VAL A 62 54.03 -6.16 40.66
C VAL A 62 55.52 -5.86 40.42
N PRO A 63 55.90 -4.61 40.10
CA PRO A 63 57.29 -4.27 39.83
C PRO A 63 58.14 -4.50 41.08
N VAL A 64 59.23 -5.24 40.90
CA VAL A 64 60.27 -5.49 41.90
C VAL A 64 60.87 -4.16 42.33
N ALA A 65 60.74 -3.82 43.62
CA ALA A 65 61.40 -2.67 44.21
C ALA A 65 62.92 -2.90 44.18
N PHE A 66 63.63 -2.10 43.38
CA PHE A 66 65.09 -2.04 43.39
C PHE A 66 65.57 -1.56 44.77
N ARG A 67 66.35 -2.37 45.47
CA ARG A 67 67.18 -1.94 46.60
C ARG A 67 68.61 -1.70 46.09
N PRO A 68 69.10 -0.45 46.02
CA PRO A 68 70.47 -0.20 45.61
C PRO A 68 71.41 -0.44 46.79
N ASP A 69 71.98 -1.64 46.90
CA ASP A 69 73.03 -1.95 47.89
C ASP A 69 74.45 -1.53 47.42
N GLN A 70 74.54 -0.71 46.38
CA GLN A 70 75.78 -0.05 45.94
C GLN A 70 75.52 1.44 45.70
N ALA A 71 76.46 2.29 46.14
CA ALA A 71 76.41 3.73 45.95
C ALA A 71 76.14 4.05 44.47
N VAL A 72 74.91 4.46 44.19
CA VAL A 72 74.43 4.79 42.85
C VAL A 72 75.35 5.89 42.32
N SER A 73 76.04 5.63 41.22
CA SER A 73 76.85 6.67 40.56
C SER A 73 75.93 7.82 40.17
N VAL A 74 76.40 9.06 40.27
CA VAL A 74 75.63 10.25 39.88
C VAL A 74 75.11 10.14 38.44
N GLU A 75 75.85 9.44 37.59
CA GLU A 75 75.47 9.08 36.21
C GLU A 75 74.26 8.13 36.15
N ALA A 76 74.20 7.10 37.01
CA ALA A 76 73.03 6.21 37.10
C ALA A 76 71.78 6.93 37.63
N VAL A 77 71.94 7.92 38.53
CA VAL A 77 70.83 8.79 38.97
C VAL A 77 70.33 9.66 37.81
N LEU A 78 71.23 10.22 37.00
CA LEU A 78 70.88 10.99 35.81
C LEU A 78 70.17 10.12 34.77
N GLN A 79 70.68 8.93 34.48
CA GLN A 79 70.06 7.97 33.55
C GLN A 79 68.67 7.55 34.03
N MET A 80 68.49 7.34 35.34
CA MET A 80 67.20 7.05 35.93
C MET A 80 66.25 8.25 35.81
N SER A 81 66.73 9.48 36.03
CA SER A 81 65.92 10.69 35.86
C SER A 81 65.44 10.90 34.42
N ASP A 82 66.28 10.57 33.43
CA ASP A 82 65.91 10.64 32.02
C ASP A 82 64.90 9.53 31.65
N SER A 83 65.04 8.34 32.25
CA SER A 83 64.05 7.27 32.09
C SER A 83 62.69 7.60 32.71
N ILE A 84 62.69 8.30 33.85
CA ILE A 84 61.46 8.75 34.53
C ILE A 84 60.77 9.80 33.67
N LYS A 85 61.51 10.81 33.17
CA LYS A 85 60.97 11.81 32.25
C LYS A 85 60.40 11.19 30.98
N LYS A 86 61.07 10.18 30.42
CA LYS A 86 60.57 9.45 29.25
C LYS A 86 59.30 8.66 29.58
N MET A 87 59.21 8.07 30.77
CA MET A 87 58.02 7.34 31.23
C MET A 87 56.84 8.29 31.50
N GLU A 88 57.10 9.46 32.09
CA GLU A 88 56.11 10.52 32.30
C GLU A 88 55.55 11.01 30.96
N GLN A 89 56.44 11.27 29.98
CA GLN A 89 56.02 11.64 28.63
C GLN A 89 55.14 10.55 27.98
N GLN A 90 55.51 9.28 28.15
CA GLN A 90 54.72 8.15 27.65
C GLN A 90 53.37 8.00 28.35
N LEU A 91 53.28 8.31 29.65
CA LEU A 91 52.03 8.33 30.39
C LEU A 91 51.11 9.44 29.91
N ILE A 92 51.64 10.65 29.72
CA ILE A 92 50.88 11.78 29.17
C ILE A 92 50.34 11.44 27.77
N ASP A 93 51.17 10.85 26.90
CA ASP A 93 50.75 10.44 25.57
C ASP A 93 49.65 9.36 25.61
N ARG A 94 49.73 8.41 26.55
CA ARG A 94 48.70 7.39 26.75
C ARG A 94 47.39 7.98 27.28
N GLU A 95 47.45 8.86 28.28
CA GLU A 95 46.27 9.55 28.81
C GLU A 95 45.58 10.37 27.72
N GLN A 96 46.34 11.06 26.87
CA GLN A 96 45.77 11.79 25.74
C GLN A 96 45.09 10.86 24.72
N ARG A 97 45.64 9.67 24.46
CA ARG A 97 45.00 8.67 23.58
C ARG A 97 43.71 8.16 24.20
N VAL A 98 43.74 7.78 25.47
CA VAL A 98 42.56 7.30 26.20
C VAL A 98 41.47 8.37 26.20
N ARG A 99 41.79 9.63 26.49
CA ARG A 99 40.79 10.73 26.41
C ARG A 99 40.19 10.90 25.03
N LYS A 100 40.98 10.73 23.96
CA LYS A 100 40.46 10.78 22.58
C LYS A 100 39.52 9.61 22.29
N GLU A 101 39.86 8.43 22.78
CA GLU A 101 39.02 7.24 22.66
C GLU A 101 37.73 7.39 23.45
N GLU A 102 37.78 7.90 24.69
CA GLU A 102 36.61 8.21 25.51
C GLU A 102 35.66 9.19 24.81
N LEU A 103 36.19 10.27 24.23
CA LEU A 103 35.39 11.23 23.46
C LEU A 103 34.78 10.60 22.21
N ARG A 104 35.52 9.75 21.50
CA ARG A 104 35.01 9.03 20.33
C ARG A 104 33.88 8.08 20.73
N VAL A 105 34.09 7.32 21.80
CA VAL A 105 33.08 6.39 22.33
C VAL A 105 31.84 7.14 22.79
N LYS A 106 32.01 8.29 23.45
CA LYS A 106 30.88 9.15 23.83
C LYS A 106 30.08 9.62 22.61
N LEU A 107 30.76 10.08 21.56
CA LEU A 107 30.10 10.53 20.34
C LEU A 107 29.34 9.38 19.66
N LEU A 108 29.90 8.15 19.67
CA LEU A 108 29.20 6.96 19.15
C LEU A 108 27.98 6.60 20.00
N PHE A 109 28.04 6.77 21.32
CA PHE A 109 26.86 6.54 22.18
C PHE A 109 25.77 7.58 21.96
N ASP A 110 26.14 8.84 21.78
CA ASP A 110 25.19 9.91 21.48
C ASP A 110 24.50 9.63 20.13
N ASP A 111 25.25 9.22 19.10
CA ASP A 111 24.73 8.82 17.78
C ASP A 111 23.79 7.61 17.87
N LEU A 112 24.21 6.56 18.59
CA LEU A 112 23.41 5.35 18.79
C LEU A 112 22.13 5.63 19.59
N ALA A 113 22.16 6.56 20.55
CA ALA A 113 20.97 7.01 21.26
C ALA A 113 20.01 7.75 20.32
N THR A 114 20.52 8.63 19.46
CA THR A 114 19.67 9.31 18.47
C THR A 114 19.05 8.33 17.47
N GLU A 115 19.82 7.35 16.97
CA GLU A 115 19.29 6.31 16.09
C GLU A 115 18.22 5.46 16.79
N GLN A 116 18.41 5.12 18.07
CA GLN A 116 17.40 4.38 18.84
C GLN A 116 16.10 5.16 19.01
N ASP A 117 16.18 6.47 19.27
CA ASP A 117 15.00 7.33 19.37
C ASP A 117 14.28 7.45 18.02
N GLU A 118 15.02 7.57 16.92
CA GLU A 118 14.46 7.56 15.56
C GLU A 118 13.77 6.24 15.21
N LEU A 119 14.41 5.10 15.53
CA LEU A 119 13.83 3.77 15.32
C LEU A 119 12.58 3.57 16.17
N ARG A 120 12.56 4.08 17.40
CA ARG A 120 11.39 4.02 18.26
C ARG A 120 10.24 4.85 17.69
N ALA A 121 10.50 6.09 17.27
CA ALA A 121 9.50 6.92 16.60
C ALA A 121 8.98 6.28 15.31
N PHE A 122 9.86 5.61 14.55
CA PHE A 122 9.47 4.85 13.37
C PHE A 122 8.58 3.65 13.70
N SER A 123 8.90 2.89 14.75
CA SER A 123 8.08 1.78 15.23
C SER A 123 6.69 2.25 15.66
N GLU A 124 6.62 3.31 16.46
CA GLU A 124 5.35 3.90 16.89
C GLU A 124 4.53 4.40 15.69
N GLY A 125 5.20 4.94 14.66
CA GLY A 125 4.58 5.32 13.39
C GLY A 125 4.07 4.14 12.57
N ILE A 126 4.72 2.97 12.62
CA ILE A 126 4.22 1.74 12.00
C ILE A 126 2.99 1.23 12.72
N ASP A 127 3.02 1.16 14.05
CA ASP A 127 1.89 0.67 14.85
C ASP A 127 0.63 1.53 14.60
N ALA A 128 0.78 2.86 14.57
CA ALA A 128 -0.31 3.76 14.22
C ALA A 128 -0.89 3.52 12.82
N LYS A 129 -0.03 3.20 11.83
CA LYS A 129 -0.48 2.86 10.47
C LYS A 129 -1.20 1.51 10.43
N VAL A 130 -0.73 0.53 11.19
CA VAL A 130 -1.37 -0.79 11.30
C VAL A 130 -2.75 -0.65 11.94
N ASP A 131 -2.87 0.15 13.00
CA ASP A 131 -4.16 0.43 13.64
C ASP A 131 -5.13 1.12 12.69
N LEU A 132 -4.66 2.10 11.91
CA LEU A 132 -5.46 2.75 10.88
C LEU A 132 -5.92 1.75 9.80
N LEU A 133 -5.05 0.86 9.34
CA LEU A 133 -5.41 -0.19 8.38
C LEU A 133 -6.43 -1.17 8.96
N ASN A 134 -6.32 -1.53 10.24
CA ASN A 134 -7.29 -2.38 10.93
C ASN A 134 -8.65 -1.68 11.04
N GLN A 135 -8.68 -0.39 11.37
CA GLN A 135 -9.90 0.41 11.38
C GLN A 135 -10.54 0.48 9.99
N LEU A 136 -9.77 0.81 8.94
CA LEU A 136 -10.26 0.83 7.56
C LEU A 136 -10.82 -0.53 7.14
N THR A 137 -10.12 -1.61 7.45
CA THR A 137 -10.59 -2.98 7.17
C THR A 137 -11.90 -3.28 7.90
N GLY A 138 -12.04 -2.84 9.15
CA GLY A 138 -13.29 -2.92 9.90
C GLY A 138 -14.43 -2.16 9.22
N THR A 139 -14.18 -0.91 8.82
CA THR A 139 -15.19 -0.10 8.10
C THR A 139 -15.59 -0.74 6.77
N LEU A 140 -14.62 -1.25 5.99
CA LEU A 140 -14.89 -1.94 4.74
C LEU A 140 -15.78 -3.17 4.94
N LYS A 141 -15.50 -3.99 5.96
CA LYS A 141 -16.38 -5.12 6.31
C LYS A 141 -17.79 -4.65 6.63
N THR A 142 -17.96 -3.64 7.48
CA THR A 142 -19.31 -3.11 7.78
C THR A 142 -20.03 -2.55 6.55
N THR A 143 -19.29 -1.89 5.64
CA THR A 143 -19.89 -1.40 4.39
C THR A 143 -20.28 -2.55 3.47
N LEU A 144 -19.47 -3.61 3.40
CA LEU A 144 -19.76 -4.80 2.61
C LEU A 144 -21.01 -5.52 3.15
N ASP A 145 -21.07 -5.72 4.46
CA ASP A 145 -22.24 -6.31 5.13
C ASP A 145 -23.51 -5.46 4.89
N SER A 146 -23.39 -4.13 4.92
CA SER A 146 -24.51 -3.23 4.63
C SER A 146 -24.97 -3.28 3.17
N LEU A 147 -24.03 -3.47 2.23
CA LEU A 147 -24.34 -3.62 0.81
C LEU A 147 -24.99 -4.96 0.53
N ASP A 148 -24.53 -6.03 1.18
CA ASP A 148 -25.15 -7.35 1.09
C ASP A 148 -26.56 -7.35 1.66
N ALA A 149 -26.79 -6.67 2.80
CA ALA A 149 -28.12 -6.46 3.35
C ALA A 149 -29.04 -5.70 2.38
N ARG A 150 -28.57 -4.57 1.83
CA ARG A 150 -29.33 -3.79 0.82
C ARG A 150 -29.60 -4.60 -0.44
N LYS A 151 -28.66 -5.44 -0.87
CA LYS A 151 -28.85 -6.31 -2.03
C LYS A 151 -29.94 -7.34 -1.74
N ALA A 152 -29.95 -7.95 -0.55
CA ALA A 152 -31.01 -8.86 -0.14
C ALA A 152 -32.39 -8.17 -0.07
N GLU A 153 -32.44 -6.95 0.48
CA GLU A 153 -33.65 -6.10 0.45
C GLU A 153 -34.10 -5.80 -0.98
N LEU A 154 -33.19 -5.43 -1.88
CA LEU A 154 -33.52 -5.18 -3.28
C LEU A 154 -34.02 -6.44 -3.99
N THR A 155 -33.46 -7.62 -3.69
CA THR A 155 -33.96 -8.87 -4.28
C THR A 155 -35.34 -9.27 -3.76
N THR A 156 -35.64 -8.98 -2.49
CA THR A 156 -36.95 -9.26 -1.91
C THR A 156 -37.99 -8.27 -2.44
N LEU A 157 -37.65 -6.98 -2.50
CA LEU A 157 -38.46 -5.95 -3.16
C LEU A 157 -38.66 -6.26 -4.65
N ALA A 158 -37.64 -6.67 -5.40
CA ALA A 158 -37.80 -7.05 -6.80
C ALA A 158 -38.77 -8.23 -6.97
N LYS A 159 -38.75 -9.18 -6.03
CA LYS A 159 -39.67 -10.33 -5.99
C LYS A 159 -41.09 -9.94 -5.59
N GLU A 160 -41.26 -9.01 -4.66
CA GLU A 160 -42.57 -8.51 -4.19
C GLU A 160 -43.21 -7.52 -5.17
N THR A 161 -42.40 -6.70 -5.85
CA THR A 161 -42.87 -5.69 -6.81
C THR A 161 -43.15 -6.28 -8.20
N GLY A 162 -42.93 -7.58 -8.40
CA GLY A 162 -43.28 -8.27 -9.65
C GLY A 162 -42.68 -7.58 -10.88
N SER A 163 -41.36 -7.37 -10.90
CA SER A 163 -40.69 -6.99 -12.17
C SER A 163 -40.58 -8.24 -13.06
N ASP A 164 -41.71 -8.71 -13.58
CA ASP A 164 -41.69 -9.24 -14.93
C ASP A 164 -41.37 -8.03 -15.80
N ASP A 165 -40.11 -7.89 -16.20
CA ASP A 165 -39.72 -6.87 -17.19
C ASP A 165 -40.59 -6.97 -18.45
N GLU A 166 -41.13 -8.17 -18.75
CA GLU A 166 -42.16 -8.40 -19.76
C GLU A 166 -43.45 -7.61 -19.51
N SER A 167 -43.94 -7.52 -18.27
CA SER A 167 -45.18 -6.80 -17.95
C SER A 167 -45.04 -5.29 -18.17
N LYS A 168 -43.90 -4.71 -17.77
CA LYS A 168 -43.59 -3.29 -17.97
C LYS A 168 -43.36 -2.96 -19.46
N GLN A 169 -42.72 -3.86 -20.20
CA GLN A 169 -42.58 -3.72 -21.65
C GLN A 169 -43.95 -3.78 -22.35
N THR A 170 -44.82 -4.70 -21.93
CA THR A 170 -46.17 -4.85 -22.49
C THR A 170 -47.03 -3.62 -22.21
N GLU A 171 -46.96 -3.05 -21.01
CA GLU A 171 -47.65 -1.80 -20.68
C GLU A 171 -47.13 -0.60 -21.49
N LEU A 172 -45.81 -0.47 -21.64
CA LEU A 172 -45.21 0.56 -22.48
C LEU A 172 -45.64 0.40 -23.93
N ASP A 173 -45.66 -0.82 -24.45
CA ASP A 173 -46.09 -1.11 -25.82
C ASP A 173 -47.57 -0.81 -26.06
N ASN A 174 -48.43 -1.08 -25.09
CA ASN A 174 -49.84 -0.71 -25.13
C ASN A 174 -50.03 0.81 -25.14
N LYS A 175 -49.35 1.54 -24.25
CA LYS A 175 -49.38 3.01 -24.22
C LYS A 175 -48.87 3.63 -25.52
N VAL A 176 -47.80 3.07 -26.10
CA VAL A 176 -47.27 3.53 -27.40
C VAL A 176 -48.30 3.27 -28.52
N ASN A 177 -49.02 2.15 -28.49
CA ASN A 177 -50.06 1.85 -29.48
C ASN A 177 -51.27 2.79 -29.36
N ASP A 178 -51.71 3.09 -28.15
CA ASP A 178 -52.80 4.05 -27.90
C ASP A 178 -52.43 5.44 -28.43
N VAL A 179 -51.23 5.91 -28.07
CA VAL A 179 -50.70 7.21 -28.52
C VAL A 179 -50.48 7.21 -30.04
N LYS A 180 -50.02 6.12 -30.65
CA LYS A 180 -49.91 6.00 -32.11
C LYS A 180 -51.25 6.24 -32.82
N SER A 181 -52.35 5.70 -32.29
CA SER A 181 -53.68 5.90 -32.88
C SER A 181 -54.14 7.36 -32.79
N TRP A 182 -53.78 8.06 -31.71
CA TRP A 182 -54.05 9.48 -31.54
C TRP A 182 -53.23 10.35 -32.50
N PHE A 183 -51.92 10.07 -32.63
CA PHE A 183 -51.04 10.76 -33.58
C PHE A 183 -51.40 10.51 -35.05
N ALA A 184 -52.03 9.38 -35.38
CA ALA A 184 -52.46 9.08 -36.75
C ALA A 184 -53.51 10.08 -37.29
N ASN A 185 -54.27 10.71 -36.40
CA ASN A 185 -55.30 11.69 -36.72
C ASN A 185 -54.84 13.15 -36.53
N LEU A 186 -53.59 13.36 -36.10
CA LEU A 186 -53.05 14.68 -35.76
C LEU A 186 -52.27 15.30 -36.94
N GLU A 187 -52.26 16.63 -37.02
CA GLU A 187 -51.44 17.36 -38.01
C GLU A 187 -49.94 17.22 -37.71
N ALA A 188 -49.10 17.14 -38.74
CA ALA A 188 -47.66 16.89 -38.60
C ALA A 188 -46.92 17.97 -37.78
N THR A 189 -47.42 19.21 -37.80
CA THR A 189 -46.90 20.35 -37.02
C THR A 189 -47.18 20.17 -35.53
N GLN A 190 -48.42 19.83 -35.16
CA GLN A 190 -48.80 19.59 -33.77
C GLN A 190 -48.11 18.34 -33.20
N ALA A 191 -47.96 17.30 -34.01
CA ALA A 191 -47.24 16.09 -33.61
C ALA A 191 -45.75 16.38 -33.28
N ALA A 192 -45.12 17.27 -34.04
CA ALA A 192 -43.76 17.70 -33.79
C ALA A 192 -43.62 18.45 -32.46
N ASP A 193 -44.58 19.31 -32.13
CA ASP A 193 -44.61 20.03 -30.85
C ASP A 193 -44.76 19.07 -29.66
N TYR A 194 -45.65 18.08 -29.74
CA TYR A 194 -45.79 17.08 -28.67
C TYR A 194 -44.54 16.20 -28.53
N LEU A 195 -43.89 15.80 -29.63
CA LEU A 195 -42.63 15.05 -29.56
C LEU A 195 -41.51 15.87 -28.92
N LYS A 196 -41.48 17.18 -29.16
CA LYS A 196 -40.57 18.10 -28.50
C LYS A 196 -40.83 18.17 -27.00
N GLU A 197 -42.09 18.22 -26.58
CA GLU A 197 -42.47 18.15 -25.16
C GLU A 197 -42.07 16.80 -24.54
N PHE A 198 -42.25 15.68 -25.23
CA PHE A 198 -41.82 14.36 -24.75
C PHE A 198 -40.30 14.27 -24.60
N ALA A 199 -39.54 14.82 -25.55
CA ALA A 199 -38.08 14.86 -25.47
C ALA A 199 -37.60 15.75 -24.30
N ASN A 200 -38.17 16.94 -24.14
CA ASN A 200 -37.83 17.87 -23.05
C ASN A 200 -38.17 17.31 -21.66
N ASN A 201 -39.21 16.48 -21.55
CA ASN A 201 -39.59 15.79 -20.32
C ASN A 201 -38.75 14.53 -20.02
N GLY A 202 -37.65 14.31 -20.75
CA GLY A 202 -36.77 13.15 -20.56
C GLY A 202 -37.32 11.83 -21.09
N LYS A 203 -38.43 11.84 -21.85
CA LYS A 203 -39.05 10.65 -22.46
C LYS A 203 -38.59 10.45 -23.91
N LEU A 204 -37.31 10.67 -24.18
CA LEU A 204 -36.72 10.57 -25.52
C LEU A 204 -36.85 9.14 -26.08
N GLU A 205 -36.65 8.11 -25.24
CA GLU A 205 -36.82 6.71 -25.65
C GLU A 205 -38.26 6.35 -26.02
N PHE A 206 -39.25 6.93 -25.32
CA PHE A 206 -40.67 6.73 -25.64
C PHE A 206 -41.01 7.41 -26.96
N ALA A 207 -40.54 8.63 -27.19
CA ALA A 207 -40.71 9.35 -28.45
C ALA A 207 -40.06 8.60 -29.64
N ALA A 208 -38.87 8.04 -29.45
CA ALA A 208 -38.20 7.19 -30.43
C ALA A 208 -39.01 5.92 -30.72
N THR A 209 -39.48 5.21 -29.68
CA THR A 209 -40.29 3.98 -29.84
C THR A 209 -41.63 4.27 -30.54
N LEU A 210 -42.24 5.43 -30.24
CA LEU A 210 -43.45 5.91 -30.87
C LEU A 210 -43.24 6.22 -32.36
N LEU A 211 -42.15 6.93 -32.70
CA LEU A 211 -41.75 7.19 -34.08
C LEU A 211 -41.41 5.90 -34.84
N GLN A 212 -40.84 4.89 -34.18
CA GLN A 212 -40.51 3.61 -34.79
C GLN A 212 -41.76 2.83 -35.22
N LYS A 213 -42.84 2.89 -34.42
CA LYS A 213 -44.10 2.20 -34.73
C LYS A 213 -44.96 2.96 -35.76
N MET A 214 -44.60 4.18 -36.15
CA MET A 214 -45.32 4.97 -37.15
C MET A 214 -44.93 4.61 -38.59
N PRO A 215 -45.86 4.77 -39.55
CA PRO A 215 -45.54 4.58 -40.96
C PRO A 215 -44.53 5.64 -41.44
N ASP A 216 -43.58 5.24 -42.27
CA ASP A 216 -42.45 6.07 -42.72
C ASP A 216 -42.88 7.43 -43.30
N ARG A 217 -44.03 7.47 -43.99
CA ARG A 217 -44.59 8.71 -44.55
C ARG A 217 -44.97 9.73 -43.48
N GLN A 218 -45.49 9.30 -42.33
CA GLN A 218 -45.85 10.20 -41.22
C GLN A 218 -44.61 10.60 -40.44
N LYS A 219 -43.72 9.64 -40.16
CA LYS A 219 -42.41 9.90 -39.54
C LYS A 219 -41.64 11.00 -40.27
N SER A 220 -41.47 10.88 -41.59
CA SER A 220 -40.75 11.89 -42.38
C SER A 220 -41.46 13.26 -42.41
N LYS A 221 -42.79 13.29 -42.37
CA LYS A 221 -43.56 14.54 -42.30
C LYS A 221 -43.42 15.23 -40.94
N ILE A 222 -43.44 14.46 -39.86
CA ILE A 222 -43.31 14.97 -38.49
C ILE A 222 -41.87 15.43 -38.25
N LEU A 223 -40.87 14.63 -38.63
CA LEU A 223 -39.46 15.02 -38.54
C LEU A 223 -39.14 16.23 -39.43
N GLY A 224 -39.78 16.35 -40.60
CA GLY A 224 -39.64 17.52 -41.46
C GLY A 224 -40.37 18.78 -40.96
N ALA A 225 -41.36 18.62 -40.08
CA ALA A 225 -42.07 19.70 -39.42
C ALA A 225 -41.41 20.11 -38.08
N MET A 226 -40.46 19.33 -37.57
CA MET A 226 -39.72 19.68 -36.36
C MET A 226 -38.77 20.85 -36.61
N SER A 227 -38.88 21.88 -35.77
CA SER A 227 -38.09 23.11 -35.86
C SER A 227 -36.65 22.97 -35.35
N ASP A 228 -36.33 21.88 -34.64
CA ASP A 228 -35.04 21.68 -33.97
C ASP A 228 -34.27 20.49 -34.58
N PRO A 229 -33.21 20.74 -35.37
CA PRO A 229 -32.45 19.69 -36.04
C PRO A 229 -31.65 18.82 -35.07
N ILE A 230 -31.29 19.32 -33.88
CA ILE A 230 -30.48 18.58 -32.90
C ILE A 230 -31.33 17.50 -32.21
N LEU A 231 -32.58 17.83 -31.85
CA LEU A 231 -33.51 16.86 -31.28
C LEU A 231 -33.92 15.79 -32.30
N VAL A 232 -34.05 16.17 -33.58
CA VAL A 232 -34.28 15.21 -34.67
C VAL A 232 -33.12 14.21 -34.77
N ASP A 233 -31.88 14.69 -34.72
CA ASP A 233 -30.69 13.83 -34.77
C ASP A 233 -30.61 12.90 -33.56
N GLN A 234 -30.89 13.42 -32.35
CA GLN A 234 -30.96 12.60 -31.13
C GLN A 234 -32.08 11.54 -31.17
N LEU A 235 -33.24 11.86 -31.77
CA LEU A 235 -34.31 10.89 -31.96
C LEU A 235 -33.95 9.83 -33.00
N ILE A 236 -33.27 10.22 -34.08
CA ILE A 236 -32.76 9.30 -35.11
C ILE A 236 -31.67 8.39 -34.54
N ASP A 237 -30.76 8.92 -33.73
CA ASP A 237 -29.72 8.16 -33.04
C ASP A 237 -30.35 7.20 -32.01
N ALA A 238 -31.31 7.67 -31.21
CA ALA A 238 -32.04 6.80 -30.27
C ALA A 238 -32.85 5.71 -30.97
N LEU A 239 -33.37 5.99 -32.18
CA LEU A 239 -33.98 4.99 -33.06
C LEU A 239 -32.94 3.98 -33.58
N ALA A 240 -31.73 4.42 -33.91
CA ALA A 240 -30.66 3.61 -34.49
C ALA A 240 -29.87 2.77 -33.46
N ILE A 241 -29.94 3.11 -32.17
CA ILE A 241 -29.28 2.37 -31.07
C ILE A 241 -30.07 1.11 -30.65
N ARG A 242 -31.31 0.92 -31.13
CA ARG A 242 -32.15 -0.26 -30.83
C ARG A 242 -32.21 -1.39 -31.89
N PRO A 243 -31.14 -1.78 -32.60
CA PRO A 243 -31.09 -3.07 -33.26
C PRO A 243 -30.44 -4.07 -32.30
N LYS A 244 -31.26 -4.77 -31.53
CA LYS A 244 -30.94 -6.12 -31.05
C LYS A 244 -32.23 -6.84 -30.67
N LYS A 245 -32.65 -7.72 -31.60
CA LYS A 245 -33.36 -8.95 -31.25
C LYS A 245 -32.52 -9.76 -30.25
#